data_AF-A0A0A9XWQ0-F1
#
_entry.id   AF-A0A0A9XWQ0-F1
#
_cell.length_a   1.000
_cell.length_b   1.000
_cell.length_c   1.000
_cell.angle_alpha   90.00
_cell.angle_beta   90.00
_cell.angle_gamma   90.00
#
_symmetry.space_group_name_H-M   'P 1'
#
loop_
_entity.id
_entity.type
_entity.pdbx_description
1 polymer ?
#
loop_
_entity_poly.entity_id
_entity_poly.type
_entity_poly.pdbx_seq_one_letter_code
_entity_poly.pdbx_strand_id
1 'polypeptide(L)'
;MVHLSWNLARNIKVSDPKLFELIKNCLLRTLKHCAIVLEFVKSKGVEVRFHGRGKNEASHYCGQCEVEVFNILFIREQEKRHIVHCLDCAKKQTPSLEGFVCLEEYRMSELMEVFDNFSIHPVQSPSGSTA
;
A
#
# COMPACT_ATOMS: atom_id res chain seq x y z
N MET A 1 -8.29 4.81 -1.71
CA MET A 1 -8.90 3.47 -1.62
C MET A 1 -7.88 2.33 -1.74
N VAL A 2 -6.58 2.57 -1.51
CA VAL A 2 -5.53 1.58 -1.77
C VAL A 2 -5.56 0.47 -0.72
N HIS A 3 -5.58 0.83 0.56
CA HIS A 3 -5.60 -0.14 1.66
C HIS A 3 -6.79 -1.11 1.56
N LEU A 4 -7.98 -0.60 1.20
CA LEU A 4 -9.15 -1.44 0.99
C LEU A 4 -8.92 -2.45 -0.14
N SER A 5 -8.37 -2.03 -1.29
CA SER A 5 -8.09 -2.94 -2.40
C SER A 5 -7.12 -4.06 -2.00
N TRP A 6 -6.09 -3.76 -1.21
CA TRP A 6 -5.19 -4.77 -0.66
C TRP A 6 -5.90 -5.72 0.32
N ASN A 7 -6.81 -5.21 1.15
CA ASN A 7 -7.59 -6.07 2.04
C ASN A 7 -8.59 -6.95 1.31
N LEU A 8 -9.22 -6.45 0.24
CA LEU A 8 -10.09 -7.26 -0.62
C LEU A 8 -9.28 -8.40 -1.25
N ALA A 9 -8.09 -8.10 -1.76
CA ALA A 9 -7.22 -9.09 -2.39
C ALA A 9 -6.76 -10.19 -1.42
N ARG A 10 -6.52 -9.85 -0.14
CA ARG A 10 -6.12 -10.82 0.90
C ARG A 10 -7.26 -11.72 1.35
N ASN A 11 -8.49 -11.19 1.42
CA ASN A 11 -9.54 -11.81 2.22
C ASN A 11 -10.78 -12.25 1.43
N ILE A 12 -10.92 -11.83 0.16
CA ILE A 12 -12.13 -12.07 -0.61
C ILE A 12 -11.84 -12.82 -1.91
N LYS A 13 -12.63 -13.85 -2.17
CA LYS A 13 -12.68 -14.54 -3.46
C LYS A 13 -13.56 -13.74 -4.42
N VAL A 14 -12.97 -13.27 -5.52
CA VAL A 14 -13.68 -12.46 -6.52
C VAL A 14 -13.98 -13.30 -7.75
N SER A 15 -15.26 -13.35 -8.12
CA SER A 15 -15.73 -14.07 -9.31
C SER A 15 -16.15 -13.16 -10.47
N ASP A 16 -16.47 -11.89 -10.19
CA ASP A 16 -16.75 -10.90 -11.23
C ASP A 16 -15.45 -10.49 -11.94
N PRO A 17 -15.30 -10.75 -13.26
CA PRO A 17 -14.06 -10.46 -13.98
C PRO A 17 -13.67 -8.99 -13.96
N LYS A 18 -14.65 -8.09 -14.07
CA LYS A 18 -14.40 -6.64 -14.11
C LYS A 18 -13.87 -6.13 -12.76
N LEU A 19 -14.48 -6.55 -11.66
CA LEU A 19 -14.01 -6.23 -10.32
C LEU A 19 -12.61 -6.82 -10.07
N PHE A 20 -12.37 -8.07 -10.47
CA PHE A 20 -11.06 -8.69 -10.39
C PHE A 20 -9.99 -7.85 -11.10
N GLU A 21 -10.23 -7.47 -12.36
CA GLU A 21 -9.31 -6.63 -13.14
C GLU A 21 -9.06 -5.26 -12.47
N LEU A 22 -10.11 -4.60 -11.97
CA LEU A 22 -9.98 -3.31 -11.30
C LEU A 22 -9.12 -3.40 -10.03
N ILE A 23 -9.32 -4.43 -9.21
CA ILE A 23 -8.52 -4.67 -8.02
C ILE A 23 -7.09 -5.02 -8.42
N LYS A 24 -6.89 -6.00 -9.32
CA LYS A 24 -5.56 -6.45 -9.75
C LYS A 24 -4.74 -5.30 -10.34
N ASN A 25 -5.35 -4.44 -11.14
CA ASN A 25 -4.70 -3.23 -11.68
C ASN A 25 -4.36 -2.22 -10.59
N CYS A 26 -5.21 -2.06 -9.57
CA CYS A 26 -4.90 -1.23 -8.41
C CYS A 26 -3.66 -1.75 -7.68
N LEU A 27 -3.62 -3.05 -7.36
CA LEU A 27 -2.48 -3.69 -6.69
C LEU A 27 -1.18 -3.52 -7.49
N LEU A 28 -1.21 -3.78 -8.81
CA LEU A 28 -0.03 -3.66 -9.68
C LEU A 28 0.51 -2.22 -9.69
N ARG A 29 -0.37 -1.22 -9.83
CA ARG A 29 0.03 0.19 -9.79
C ARG A 29 0.63 0.55 -8.44
N THR A 30 0.04 0.08 -7.35
CA THR A 30 0.56 0.33 -6.00
C THR A 30 1.92 -0.36 -5.78
N LEU A 31 2.10 -1.61 -6.19
CA LEU A 31 3.39 -2.32 -6.13
C LEU A 31 4.49 -1.56 -6.85
N LYS A 32 4.23 -1.16 -8.10
CA LYS A 32 5.17 -0.38 -8.90
C LYS A 32 5.49 0.94 -8.23
N HIS A 33 4.47 1.63 -7.70
CA HIS A 33 4.69 2.87 -6.97
C HIS A 33 5.59 2.65 -5.75
N CYS A 34 5.30 1.66 -4.91
CA CYS A 34 6.13 1.34 -3.74
C CYS A 34 7.59 1.06 -4.12
N ALA A 35 7.82 0.23 -5.13
CA ALA A 35 9.17 -0.09 -5.60
C ALA A 35 9.94 1.17 -6.05
N ILE A 36 9.32 2.03 -6.86
CA ILE A 36 9.93 3.28 -7.35
C ILE A 36 10.22 4.24 -6.19
N VAL A 37 9.29 4.37 -5.23
CA VAL A 37 9.50 5.25 -4.07
C VAL A 37 10.65 4.75 -3.21
N LEU A 38 10.73 3.44 -2.92
CA LEU A 38 11.83 2.88 -2.13
C LEU A 38 13.20 3.08 -2.81
N GLU A 39 13.27 2.88 -4.13
CA GLU A 39 14.49 3.17 -4.90
C GLU A 39 14.85 4.65 -4.85
N PHE A 40 13.86 5.54 -5.00
CA PHE A 40 14.07 6.98 -4.86
C PHE A 40 14.60 7.35 -3.46
N VAL A 41 14.01 6.84 -2.38
CA VAL A 41 14.44 7.11 -1.01
C VAL A 41 15.88 6.62 -0.79
N LYS A 42 16.19 5.40 -1.26
CA LYS A 42 17.55 4.85 -1.23
C LYS A 42 18.54 5.73 -2.01
N SER A 43 18.16 6.25 -3.17
CA SER A 43 18.99 7.16 -3.97
C SER A 43 19.30 8.49 -3.28
N LYS A 44 18.50 8.87 -2.27
CA LYS A 44 18.72 10.07 -1.44
C LYS A 44 19.52 9.77 -0.16
N GLY A 45 19.88 8.52 0.09
CA GLY A 45 20.58 8.12 1.31
C GLY A 45 19.70 8.19 2.56
N VAL A 46 18.38 8.25 2.40
CA VAL A 46 17.43 8.25 3.53
C VAL A 46 17.19 6.81 3.99
N GLU A 47 17.25 6.60 5.30
CA GLU A 47 17.00 5.30 5.92
C GLU A 47 15.53 4.90 5.75
N VAL A 48 15.31 3.67 5.28
CA VAL A 48 14.01 3.02 5.28
C VAL A 48 13.95 2.06 6.46
N ARG A 49 13.06 2.32 7.42
CA ARG A 49 12.83 1.46 8.57
C ARG A 49 11.56 0.65 8.36
N PHE A 50 11.64 -0.66 8.59
CA PHE A 50 10.43 -1.47 8.67
C PHE A 50 9.70 -1.13 9.99
N HIS A 51 8.49 -0.58 9.87
CA HIS A 51 7.63 -0.25 10.99
C HIS A 51 6.64 -1.37 11.30
N GLY A 52 6.22 -2.11 10.26
CA GLY A 52 5.09 -3.01 10.37
C GLY A 52 3.77 -2.25 10.49
N ARG A 53 2.69 -2.99 10.66
CA ARG A 53 1.36 -2.43 10.91
C ARG A 53 0.64 -3.20 12.01
N GLY A 54 0.01 -2.48 12.93
CA GLY A 54 -0.79 -3.05 14.00
C GLY A 54 -2.09 -3.69 13.52
N LYS A 55 -2.59 -4.68 14.26
CA LYS A 55 -3.92 -5.24 14.02
C LYS A 55 -4.98 -4.13 14.23
N ASN A 56 -5.88 -3.98 13.25
CA ASN A 56 -6.93 -2.95 13.23
C ASN A 56 -6.42 -1.49 13.18
N GLU A 57 -5.16 -1.28 12.80
CA GLU A 57 -4.65 0.07 12.60
C GLU A 57 -5.35 0.75 11.41
N ALA A 58 -5.78 2.00 11.64
CA ALA A 58 -6.46 2.82 10.64
C ALA A 58 -5.52 3.19 9.48
N SER A 59 -6.06 3.43 8.29
CA SER A 59 -5.27 3.94 7.16
C SER A 59 -4.66 5.30 7.50
N HIS A 60 -3.40 5.48 7.12
CA HIS A 60 -2.73 6.75 7.28
C HIS A 60 -3.09 7.70 6.12
N TYR A 61 -3.16 8.97 6.45
CA TYR A 61 -3.41 10.05 5.51
C TYR A 61 -2.35 11.12 5.71
N CYS A 62 -1.97 11.78 4.63
CA CYS A 62 -1.02 12.88 4.70
C CYS A 62 -1.62 14.03 5.51
N GLY A 63 -0.91 14.51 6.53
CA GLY A 63 -1.36 15.62 7.37
C GLY A 63 -1.49 16.96 6.64
N GLN A 64 -1.02 17.07 5.40
CA GLN A 64 -1.04 18.31 4.61
C GLN A 64 -2.09 18.31 3.48
N CYS A 65 -2.27 17.20 2.77
CA CYS A 65 -3.16 17.12 1.61
C CYS A 65 -4.24 16.04 1.74
N GLU A 66 -4.29 15.34 2.89
CA GLU A 66 -5.31 14.33 3.22
C GLU A 66 -5.40 13.16 2.24
N VAL A 67 -4.42 13.00 1.35
CA VAL A 67 -4.33 11.81 0.50
C VAL A 67 -3.97 10.60 1.34
N GLU A 68 -4.58 9.45 1.04
CA GLU A 68 -4.20 8.18 1.65
C GLU A 68 -2.72 7.88 1.35
N VAL A 69 -1.96 7.51 2.39
CA VAL A 69 -0.57 7.11 2.28
C VAL A 69 -0.51 5.62 2.61
N PHE A 70 -0.17 4.81 1.60
CA PHE A 70 -0.12 3.36 1.74
C PHE A 70 1.32 2.87 1.74
N ASN A 71 1.65 2.01 2.71
CA ASN A 71 2.91 1.29 2.88
C ASN A 71 4.13 2.16 3.22
N ILE A 72 4.39 3.21 2.44
CA ILE A 72 5.60 4.04 2.57
C ILE A 72 5.22 5.38 3.19
N LEU A 73 5.54 5.55 4.47
CA LEU A 73 5.19 6.72 5.26
C LEU A 73 6.42 7.61 5.45
N PHE A 74 6.28 8.91 5.29
CA PHE A 74 7.33 9.86 5.62
C PHE A 74 6.97 10.58 6.92
N ILE A 75 7.85 10.53 7.91
CA ILE A 75 7.70 11.26 9.18
C ILE A 75 8.94 12.10 9.46
N ARG A 76 8.84 13.08 10.36
CA ARG A 76 9.97 13.85 10.86
C ARG A 76 10.18 13.57 12.35
N GLU A 77 11.38 13.16 12.74
CA GLU A 77 11.69 12.86 14.15
C GLU A 77 11.53 14.07 15.08
N GLN A 78 11.64 15.29 14.53
CA GLN A 78 11.52 16.54 15.30
C GLN A 78 10.06 16.95 15.57
N GLU A 79 9.08 16.34 14.92
CA GLU A 79 7.67 16.67 15.13
C GLU A 79 7.15 16.02 16.42
N LYS A 80 6.59 16.83 17.34
CA LYS A 80 6.02 16.35 18.61
C LYS A 80 4.92 15.29 18.45
N ARG A 81 4.28 15.26 17.28
CA ARG A 81 3.31 14.25 16.87
C ARG A 81 3.89 13.59 15.63
N HIS A 82 3.84 12.26 15.54
CA HIS A 82 4.25 11.52 14.34
C HIS A 82 3.27 11.78 13.19
N ILE A 83 3.37 12.95 12.55
CA ILE A 83 2.51 13.31 11.41
C ILE A 83 3.07 12.61 10.17
N VAL A 84 2.18 11.91 9.47
CA VAL A 84 2.51 11.23 8.21
C VAL A 84 2.44 12.23 7.06
N HIS A 85 3.44 12.18 6.17
CA HIS A 85 3.49 12.92 4.93
C HIS A 85 3.50 11.95 3.74
N CYS A 86 2.82 12.30 2.65
CA CYS A 86 2.99 11.61 1.37
C CYS A 86 4.32 12.04 0.70
N LEU A 87 4.79 11.27 -0.28
CA LEU A 87 6.03 11.59 -1.00
C LEU A 87 6.01 13.01 -1.60
N ASP A 88 4.90 13.43 -2.19
CA ASP A 88 4.82 14.74 -2.86
C ASP A 88 4.93 15.89 -1.86
N CYS A 89 4.25 15.80 -0.72
CA CYS A 89 4.35 16.80 0.34
C CYS A 89 5.74 16.80 1.00
N ALA A 90 6.34 15.62 1.21
CA ALA A 90 7.70 15.51 1.72
C ALA A 90 8.71 16.18 0.76
N LYS A 91 8.62 15.89 -0.54
CA LYS A 91 9.48 16.49 -1.58
C LYS A 91 9.27 17.99 -1.74
N LYS A 92 8.05 18.49 -1.60
CA LYS A 92 7.76 19.94 -1.66
C LYS A 92 8.43 20.69 -0.53
N GLN A 93 8.52 20.10 0.66
CA GLN A 93 9.24 20.69 1.79
C GLN A 93 10.75 20.54 1.63
N THR A 94 11.21 19.35 1.25
CA THR A 94 12.63 19.03 1.15
C THR A 94 12.86 18.02 0.01
N PRO A 95 13.32 18.46 -1.18
CA PRO A 95 13.50 17.57 -2.34
C PRO A 95 14.52 16.44 -2.14
N SER A 96 15.50 16.64 -1.25
CA SER A 96 16.48 15.62 -0.83
C SER A 96 15.93 14.65 0.22
N LEU A 97 14.72 14.90 0.75
CA LEU A 97 14.14 14.20 1.91
C LEU A 97 14.97 14.33 3.21
N GLU A 98 15.87 15.31 3.29
CA GLU A 98 16.64 15.58 4.51
C GLU A 98 15.71 15.87 5.70
N GLY A 99 16.02 15.26 6.86
CA GLY A 99 15.20 15.35 8.07
C GLY A 99 13.93 14.48 8.08
N PHE A 100 13.62 13.77 6.99
CA PHE A 100 12.59 12.75 6.98
C PHE A 100 13.15 11.35 7.30
N VAL A 101 12.34 10.56 7.98
CA VAL A 101 12.51 9.11 8.11
C VAL A 101 11.42 8.44 7.27
N CYS A 102 11.81 7.43 6.51
CA CYS A 102 10.90 6.62 5.71
C CYS A 102 10.53 5.35 6.48
N LEU A 103 9.24 5.10 6.68
CA LEU A 103 8.72 3.89 7.31
C LEU A 103 8.03 3.00 6.28
N GLU A 104 8.31 1.70 6.32
CA GLU A 104 7.65 0.66 5.51
C GLU A 104 6.72 -0.17 6.41
N GLU A 105 5.42 -0.22 6.10
CA GLU A 105 4.42 -0.99 6.86
C GLU A 105 4.38 -2.47 6.47
N TYR A 106 4.59 -2.78 5.19
CA TYR A 106 4.54 -4.11 4.60
C TYR A 106 5.76 -4.29 3.72
N ARG A 107 6.44 -5.43 3.86
CA ARG A 107 7.59 -5.72 3.01
C ARG A 107 7.11 -5.88 1.57
N MET A 108 7.92 -5.42 0.61
CA MET A 108 7.65 -5.67 -0.81
C MET A 108 7.39 -7.15 -1.12
N SER A 109 8.07 -8.08 -0.46
CA SER A 109 7.84 -9.52 -0.62
C SER A 109 6.42 -9.95 -0.23
N GLU A 110 5.89 -9.42 0.87
CA GLU A 110 4.53 -9.72 1.35
C GLU A 110 3.47 -9.15 0.39
N LEU A 111 3.72 -7.96 -0.16
CA LEU A 111 2.85 -7.36 -1.16
C LEU A 111 2.88 -8.13 -2.48
N MET A 112 4.05 -8.62 -2.91
CA MET A 112 4.16 -9.45 -4.10
C MET A 112 3.41 -10.78 -3.94
N GLU A 113 3.55 -11.44 -2.78
CA GLU A 113 2.84 -12.68 -2.49
C GLU A 113 1.31 -12.51 -2.55
N VAL A 114 0.77 -11.44 -1.94
CA VAL A 114 -0.68 -11.15 -2.03
C VAL A 114 -1.10 -10.87 -3.46
N PHE A 115 -0.28 -10.11 -4.21
CA PHE A 115 -0.56 -9.85 -5.62
C PHE A 115 -0.60 -11.15 -6.41
N ASP A 116 0.41 -12.01 -6.32
CA ASP A 116 0.50 -13.25 -7.09
C ASP A 116 -0.64 -14.22 -6.76
N ASN A 117 -1.01 -14.32 -5.48
CA ASN A 117 -2.09 -15.19 -5.00
C ASN A 117 -3.49 -14.65 -5.32
N PHE A 118 -3.65 -13.37 -5.65
CA PHE A 118 -4.96 -12.82 -6.02
C PHE A 118 -5.36 -13.26 -7.43
N SER A 119 -6.22 -14.28 -7.50
CA SER A 119 -6.73 -14.88 -8.75
C SER A 119 -8.26 -14.83 -8.84
N ILE A 120 -8.80 -14.86 -10.06
CA ILE A 120 -10.24 -14.95 -10.29
C ILE A 120 -10.77 -16.33 -9.88
N HIS A 121 -11.92 -16.36 -9.21
CA HIS A 121 -12.57 -17.60 -8.80
C HIS A 121 -13.78 -17.88 -9.70
N PRO A 122 -13.93 -19.10 -10.25
CA PRO A 122 -15.10 -19.45 -11.05
C PRO A 122 -16.37 -19.42 -10.19
N VAL A 123 -17.47 -18.96 -10.79
CA VAL A 123 -18.80 -19.07 -10.15
C VAL A 123 -19.14 -20.55 -10.07
N GLN A 124 -19.23 -21.09 -8.86
CA GLN A 124 -19.71 -22.45 -8.67
C GLN A 124 -21.20 -22.48 -9.06
N SER A 125 -21.51 -23.17 -10.16
CA SER A 125 -22.89 -23.49 -10.49
C SER A 125 -23.43 -24.39 -9.37
N PRO A 126 -24.61 -24.13 -8.77
CA PRO A 126 -25.21 -25.10 -7.88
C PRO A 126 -25.43 -26.37 -8.69
N SER A 127 -24.72 -27.44 -8.31
CA SER A 127 -24.93 -28.78 -8.85
C SER A 127 -26.41 -29.08 -8.77
N GLY A 128 -27.05 -29.24 -9.93
CA GLY A 128 -28.47 -29.52 -10.02
C GLY A 128 -28.82 -30.70 -9.13
N SER A 129 -29.74 -30.48 -8.20
CA SER A 129 -30.39 -31.55 -7.46
C SER A 129 -31.14 -32.41 -8.48
N THR A 130 -30.49 -33.48 -8.95
CA THR A 130 -31.20 -34.59 -9.58
C THR A 130 -31.91 -35.36 -8.48
N ALA A 131 -33.21 -35.16 -8.39
CA ALA A 131 -34.16 -36.09 -7.78
C ALA A 131 -35.40 -36.14 -8.66
#